data_AF-A0A7W1PFH1-F1
#
_entry.id   AF-A0A7W1PFH1-F1
#
_cell.length_a   1.000
_cell.length_b   1.000
_cell.length_c   1.000
_cell.angle_alpha   90.00
_cell.angle_beta   90.00
_cell.angle_gamma   90.00
#
_symmetry.space_group_name_H-M   'P 1'
#
loop_
_entity.id
_entity.type
_entity.pdbx_description
1 polymer ?
#
loop_
_entity_poly.entity_id
_entity_poly.type
_entity_poly.pdbx_seq_one_letter_code
_entity_poly.pdbx_strand_id
1 'polypeptide(L)'
;MRGERNGFTLLEVLVALVLAAILVAALRGLAEGVGETALRISRAAHDRDTAANSERGLRRLVGSAELSGGDHDRFDGEPSRIRFTSWCQVPRGWQERCRVDLTFESAGSDSVALVGTVETGAQLRFHIGAAPGTIRYLGSARDGGRWFTAWRTAIAPPSAVAFIFGTDTLVVRIGDRG
;
A
#
# COMPACT_ATOMS: atom_id res chain seq x y z
N MET A 1 -21.86 70.92 26.22
CA MET A 1 -21.52 69.48 26.10
C MET A 1 -20.04 69.30 26.37
N ARG A 2 -19.65 68.98 27.61
CA ARG A 2 -18.26 68.65 27.97
C ARG A 2 -18.20 67.14 28.13
N GLY A 3 -17.52 66.45 27.23
CA GLY A 3 -17.26 65.01 27.35
C GLY A 3 -16.21 64.78 28.41
N GLU A 4 -16.55 64.00 29.44
CA GLU A 4 -15.60 63.50 30.41
C GLU A 4 -14.60 62.58 29.70
N ARG A 5 -13.33 63.00 29.68
CA ARG A 5 -12.22 62.18 29.21
C ARG A 5 -11.80 61.27 30.36
N ASN A 6 -12.37 60.06 30.41
CA ASN A 6 -11.92 59.02 31.32
C ASN A 6 -10.57 58.49 30.82
N GLY A 7 -9.48 58.84 31.50
CA GLY A 7 -8.14 58.32 31.24
C GLY A 7 -7.99 56.91 31.80
N PHE A 8 -7.43 56.00 31.01
CA PHE A 8 -7.12 54.64 31.45
C PHE A 8 -6.03 54.65 32.52
N THR A 9 -6.18 53.80 33.55
CA THR A 9 -5.13 53.63 34.56
C THR A 9 -4.00 52.78 34.00
N LEU A 10 -2.77 53.02 34.46
CA LEU A 10 -1.59 52.27 34.01
C LEU A 10 -1.72 50.76 34.30
N LEU A 11 -2.42 50.41 35.38
CA LEU A 11 -2.78 49.02 35.72
C LEU A 11 -3.65 48.37 34.63
N GLU A 12 -4.65 49.09 34.14
CA GLU A 12 -5.62 48.58 33.15
C GLU A 12 -4.96 48.30 31.80
N VAL A 13 -4.03 49.18 31.39
CA VAL A 13 -3.21 48.96 30.18
C VAL A 13 -2.32 47.73 30.34
N LEU A 14 -1.74 47.53 31.54
CA LEU A 14 -0.86 46.39 31.82
C LEU A 14 -1.65 45.07 31.80
N VAL A 15 -2.85 45.05 32.39
CA VAL A 15 -3.75 43.89 32.35
C VAL A 15 -4.19 43.58 30.92
N ALA A 16 -4.56 44.59 30.13
CA ALA A 16 -4.94 44.39 28.73
C ALA A 16 -3.79 43.79 27.89
N LEU A 17 -2.56 44.24 28.11
CA LEU A 17 -1.38 43.70 27.43
C LEU A 17 -1.10 42.25 27.81
N VAL A 18 -1.21 41.89 29.09
CA VAL A 18 -1.01 40.50 29.54
C VAL A 18 -2.09 39.59 28.95
N LEU A 19 -3.36 40.01 28.97
CA LEU A 19 -4.45 39.24 28.38
C LEU A 19 -4.27 39.06 26.87
N ALA A 20 -3.85 40.11 26.16
CA ALA A 20 -3.54 40.02 24.74
C ALA A 20 -2.39 39.04 24.47
N ALA A 21 -1.33 39.07 25.26
CA ALA A 21 -0.20 38.16 25.13
C ALA A 21 -0.61 36.69 25.36
N ILE A 22 -1.43 36.41 26.38
CA ILE A 22 -1.96 35.08 26.65
C ILE A 22 -2.83 34.60 25.49
N LEU A 23 -3.71 35.46 24.97
CA LEU A 23 -4.60 35.12 23.85
C LEU A 23 -3.79 34.77 22.58
N VAL A 24 -2.78 35.57 22.26
CA VAL A 24 -1.90 35.34 21.10
C VAL A 24 -1.12 34.03 21.26
N ALA A 25 -0.60 33.76 22.46
CA ALA A 25 0.10 32.49 22.74
C ALA A 25 -0.83 31.28 22.60
N ALA A 26 -2.08 31.37 23.10
CA ALA A 26 -3.07 30.31 22.97
C ALA A 26 -3.48 30.07 21.50
N LEU A 27 -3.71 31.14 20.74
CA LEU A 27 -4.01 31.07 19.29
C LEU A 27 -2.87 30.40 18.51
N ARG A 28 -1.62 30.73 18.85
CA ARG A 28 -0.44 30.11 18.22
C ARG A 28 -0.37 28.61 18.52
N GLY A 29 -0.56 28.21 19.78
CA GLY A 29 -0.57 26.80 20.16
C GLY A 29 -1.67 25.99 19.46
N LEU A 30 -2.86 26.57 19.29
CA LEU A 30 -3.94 25.97 18.52
C LEU A 30 -3.60 25.85 17.02
N ALA A 31 -3.00 26.89 16.43
CA ALA A 31 -2.60 26.88 15.02
C ALA A 31 -1.51 25.83 14.73
N GLU A 32 -0.51 25.71 15.62
CA GLU A 32 0.55 24.70 15.51
C GLU A 32 -0.02 23.27 15.65
N GLY A 33 -0.88 23.03 16.64
CA GLY A 33 -1.51 21.72 16.84
C GLY A 33 -2.43 21.28 15.69
N VAL A 34 -3.14 22.23 15.06
CA VAL A 34 -3.95 21.96 13.86
C VAL A 34 -3.05 21.64 12.66
N GLY A 35 -1.94 22.36 12.50
CA GLY A 35 -0.98 22.13 11.41
C GLY A 35 -0.35 20.73 11.45
N GLU A 36 0.10 20.28 12.62
CA GLU A 36 0.67 18.94 12.79
C GLU A 36 -0.37 17.83 12.54
N THR A 37 -1.60 18.05 13.00
CA THR A 37 -2.68 17.09 12.77
C THR A 37 -3.05 16.99 11.28
N ALA A 38 -3.11 18.12 10.58
CA ALA A 38 -3.36 18.15 9.13
C ALA A 38 -2.26 17.41 8.35
N LEU A 39 -0.99 17.63 8.70
CA LEU A 39 0.14 16.93 8.08
C LEU A 39 0.09 15.42 8.34
N ARG A 40 -0.22 15.01 9.57
CA ARG A 40 -0.37 13.58 9.93
C ARG A 40 -1.50 12.91 9.16
N ILE A 41 -2.66 13.57 9.05
CA ILE A 41 -3.81 13.05 8.28
C ILE A 41 -3.45 12.95 6.80
N SER A 42 -2.80 13.97 6.24
CA SER A 42 -2.39 13.98 4.83
C SER A 42 -1.42 12.85 4.49
N ARG A 43 -0.41 12.61 5.34
CA ARG A 43 0.52 11.47 5.16
C ARG A 43 -0.21 10.13 5.24
N ALA A 44 -1.05 9.95 6.26
CA ALA A 44 -1.83 8.72 6.41
C ALA A 44 -2.81 8.49 5.23
N ALA A 45 -3.37 9.55 4.66
CA ALA A 45 -4.19 9.46 3.44
C ALA A 45 -3.34 9.07 2.23
N HIS A 46 -2.18 9.69 2.04
CA HIS A 46 -1.26 9.37 0.94
C HIS A 46 -0.74 7.93 1.00
N ASP A 47 -0.42 7.44 2.20
CA ASP A 47 0.02 6.07 2.42
C ASP A 47 -1.10 5.07 2.08
N ARG A 48 -2.35 5.39 2.46
CA ARG A 48 -3.53 4.58 2.11
C ARG A 48 -3.83 4.58 0.62
N ASP A 49 -3.75 5.73 -0.04
CA ASP A 49 -3.98 5.83 -1.48
C ASP A 49 -2.94 5.02 -2.26
N THR A 50 -1.67 5.11 -1.85
CA THR A 50 -0.59 4.31 -2.42
C THR A 50 -0.85 2.82 -2.20
N ALA A 51 -1.18 2.40 -0.97
CA ALA A 51 -1.48 1.00 -0.67
C ALA A 51 -2.67 0.46 -1.49
N ALA A 52 -3.77 1.21 -1.58
CA ALA A 52 -4.97 0.82 -2.32
C ALA A 52 -4.73 0.75 -3.84
N ASN A 53 -3.95 1.68 -4.39
CA ASN A 53 -3.55 1.63 -5.80
C ASN A 53 -2.68 0.43 -6.10
N SER A 54 -1.75 0.13 -5.22
CA SER A 54 -0.82 -0.96 -5.39
C SER A 54 -1.49 -2.33 -5.22
N GLU A 55 -2.42 -2.48 -4.27
CA GLU A 55 -3.26 -3.68 -4.16
C GLU A 55 -4.10 -3.90 -5.42
N ARG A 56 -4.75 -2.85 -5.95
CA ARG A 56 -5.50 -2.93 -7.20
C ARG A 56 -4.62 -3.33 -8.38
N GLY A 57 -3.40 -2.80 -8.45
CA GLY A 57 -2.40 -3.17 -9.44
C GLY A 57 -2.01 -4.64 -9.35
N LEU A 58 -1.69 -5.14 -8.16
CA LEU A 58 -1.34 -6.53 -7.91
C LEU A 58 -2.50 -7.48 -8.24
N ARG A 59 -3.72 -7.15 -7.78
CA ARG A 59 -4.93 -7.93 -8.09
C ARG A 59 -5.15 -8.04 -9.59
N ARG A 60 -4.98 -6.95 -10.32
CA ARG A 60 -5.08 -6.96 -11.79
C ARG A 60 -4.01 -7.85 -12.40
N LEU A 61 -2.75 -7.73 -11.98
CA LEU A 61 -1.62 -8.46 -12.54
C LEU A 61 -1.71 -9.98 -12.31
N VAL A 62 -2.07 -10.40 -11.09
CA VAL A 62 -2.25 -11.81 -10.74
C VAL A 62 -3.56 -12.36 -11.30
N GLY A 63 -4.64 -11.56 -11.29
CA GLY A 63 -5.93 -11.95 -11.87
C GLY A 63 -5.86 -12.16 -13.39
N SER A 64 -4.99 -11.41 -14.08
CA SER A 64 -4.73 -11.57 -15.52
C SER A 64 -3.69 -12.63 -15.87
N ALA A 65 -3.26 -13.45 -14.89
CA ALA A 65 -2.35 -14.56 -15.13
C ALA A 65 -2.90 -15.49 -16.22
N GLU A 66 -2.04 -15.84 -17.16
CA GLU A 66 -2.36 -16.75 -18.24
C GLU A 66 -2.06 -18.19 -17.82
N LEU A 67 -3.08 -19.04 -17.88
CA LEU A 67 -3.05 -20.40 -17.34
C LEU A 67 -2.83 -21.47 -18.42
N SER A 68 -2.84 -21.09 -19.70
CA SER A 68 -2.89 -22.00 -20.85
C SER A 68 -1.58 -22.05 -21.66
N GLY A 69 -0.44 -21.65 -21.07
CA GLY A 69 0.86 -21.69 -21.73
C GLY A 69 1.49 -23.08 -21.73
N GLY A 70 2.30 -23.39 -22.76
CA GLY A 70 3.05 -24.66 -22.85
C GLY A 70 4.09 -24.86 -21.73
N ASP A 71 4.91 -25.92 -21.82
CA ASP A 71 5.80 -26.38 -20.73
C ASP A 71 6.76 -25.33 -20.13
N HIS A 72 7.10 -24.27 -20.86
CA HIS A 72 8.03 -23.22 -20.43
C HIS A 72 7.36 -21.98 -19.80
N ASP A 73 6.03 -21.89 -19.80
CA ASP A 73 5.26 -20.75 -19.27
C ASP A 73 4.44 -21.13 -18.03
N ARG A 74 4.84 -22.22 -17.35
CA ARG A 74 4.14 -22.74 -16.18
C ARG A 74 4.27 -21.79 -15.00
N PHE A 75 3.21 -21.75 -14.20
CA PHE A 75 3.19 -21.11 -12.91
C PHE A 75 4.16 -21.82 -11.95
N ASP A 76 5.13 -21.09 -11.41
CA ASP A 76 6.13 -21.57 -10.46
C ASP A 76 6.07 -20.74 -9.17
N GLY A 77 5.82 -21.40 -8.06
CA GLY A 77 5.61 -20.76 -6.76
C GLY A 77 6.54 -21.28 -5.68
N GLU A 78 7.24 -20.38 -5.02
CA GLU A 78 8.08 -20.58 -3.84
C GLU A 78 7.62 -19.69 -2.68
N PRO A 79 7.95 -20.01 -1.42
CA PRO A 79 7.52 -19.21 -0.27
C PRO A 79 7.90 -17.72 -0.32
N SER A 80 8.90 -17.33 -1.11
CA SER A 80 9.39 -15.94 -1.22
C SER A 80 9.27 -15.35 -2.62
N ARG A 81 8.93 -16.17 -3.63
CA ARG A 81 8.95 -15.78 -5.04
C ARG A 81 7.88 -16.52 -5.83
N ILE A 82 7.27 -15.85 -6.80
CA ILE A 82 6.29 -16.44 -7.71
C ILE A 82 6.58 -15.95 -9.12
N ARG A 83 6.61 -16.88 -10.07
CA ARG A 83 6.75 -16.60 -11.50
C ARG A 83 5.57 -17.15 -12.27
N PHE A 84 5.04 -16.34 -13.18
CA PHE A 84 3.94 -16.74 -14.04
C PHE A 84 3.90 -15.83 -15.28
N THR A 85 3.22 -16.30 -16.32
CA THR A 85 2.90 -15.46 -17.48
C THR A 85 1.59 -14.72 -17.20
N SER A 86 1.54 -13.45 -17.56
CA SER A 86 0.35 -12.61 -17.44
C SER A 86 0.19 -11.75 -18.69
N TRP A 87 -0.91 -11.01 -18.73
CA TRP A 87 -1.14 -10.00 -19.76
C TRP A 87 -0.91 -8.61 -19.17
N CYS A 88 0.26 -8.04 -19.47
CA CYS A 88 0.66 -6.73 -19.01
C CYS A 88 0.11 -5.64 -19.93
N GLN A 89 -0.27 -4.50 -19.36
CA GLN A 89 -0.50 -3.28 -20.13
C GLN A 89 0.84 -2.72 -20.62
N VAL A 90 0.95 -2.46 -21.92
CA VAL A 90 2.11 -1.76 -22.50
C VAL A 90 1.77 -0.30 -22.76
N PRO A 91 2.76 0.62 -22.83
CA PRO A 91 2.51 2.06 -23.00
C PRO A 91 1.65 2.43 -24.21
N ARG A 92 1.56 1.56 -25.22
CA ARG A 92 0.77 1.77 -26.42
C ARG A 92 -0.73 1.48 -26.26
N GLY A 93 -1.17 1.05 -25.06
CA GLY A 93 -2.59 1.00 -24.68
C GLY A 93 -3.31 -0.33 -24.88
N TRP A 94 -2.62 -1.38 -25.33
CA TRP A 94 -3.13 -2.75 -25.37
C TRP A 94 -2.38 -3.65 -24.37
N GLN A 95 -2.82 -4.90 -24.26
CA GLN A 95 -2.16 -5.90 -23.43
C GLN A 95 -1.31 -6.85 -24.26
N GLU A 96 -0.12 -7.16 -23.75
CA GLU A 96 0.79 -8.14 -24.33
C GLU A 96 1.12 -9.20 -23.28
N ARG A 97 1.44 -10.42 -23.75
CA ARG A 97 1.96 -11.47 -22.87
C ARG A 97 3.29 -11.01 -22.30
N CYS A 98 3.45 -11.16 -21.00
CA CYS A 98 4.65 -10.81 -20.26
C CYS A 98 4.93 -11.88 -19.22
N ARG A 99 6.22 -12.16 -18.99
CA ARG A 99 6.62 -12.90 -17.79
C ARG A 99 6.64 -11.95 -16.59
N VAL A 100 6.01 -12.39 -15.50
CA VAL A 100 5.95 -11.69 -14.22
C VAL A 100 6.74 -12.48 -13.20
N ASP A 101 7.57 -11.77 -12.45
CA ASP A 101 8.30 -12.28 -11.30
C ASP A 101 7.98 -11.43 -10.08
N LEU A 102 7.27 -11.97 -9.10
CA LEU A 102 7.04 -11.27 -7.83
C LEU A 102 7.95 -11.87 -6.76
N THR A 103 8.68 -11.01 -6.07
CA THR A 103 9.59 -11.39 -5.00
C THR A 103 9.45 -10.44 -3.82
N PHE A 104 9.75 -10.94 -2.62
CA PHE A 104 9.96 -10.07 -1.47
C PHE A 104 11.38 -9.51 -1.49
N GLU A 105 11.51 -8.20 -1.36
CA GLU A 105 12.79 -7.48 -1.27
C GLU A 105 12.85 -6.68 0.03
N SER A 106 14.05 -6.48 0.58
CA SER A 106 14.24 -5.57 1.70
C SER A 106 14.02 -4.12 1.25
N ALA A 107 13.20 -3.37 1.98
CA ALA A 107 12.91 -1.96 1.73
C ALA A 107 13.49 -1.03 2.81
N GLY A 108 14.29 -1.57 3.73
CA GLY A 108 14.84 -0.91 4.92
C GLY A 108 15.34 -1.94 5.94
N SER A 109 15.71 -1.49 7.14
CA SER A 109 16.23 -2.38 8.20
C SER A 109 15.24 -3.45 8.61
N ASP A 110 13.96 -3.10 8.70
CA ASP A 110 12.89 -3.97 9.22
C ASP A 110 11.68 -4.06 8.26
N SER A 111 11.79 -3.51 7.06
CA SER A 111 10.69 -3.50 6.09
C SER A 111 10.97 -4.37 4.88
N VAL A 112 9.92 -5.01 4.39
CA VAL A 112 9.92 -5.86 3.22
C VAL A 112 8.89 -5.35 2.23
N ALA A 113 9.30 -5.19 0.98
CA ALA A 113 8.42 -4.83 -0.12
C ALA A 113 8.13 -6.04 -1.01
N LEU A 114 6.89 -6.17 -1.46
CA LEU A 114 6.56 -7.04 -2.59
C LEU A 114 6.85 -6.28 -3.88
N VAL A 115 7.82 -6.76 -4.65
CA VAL A 115 8.25 -6.17 -5.91
C VAL A 115 7.94 -7.13 -7.04
N GLY A 116 7.28 -6.64 -8.08
CA GLY A 116 7.11 -7.34 -9.33
C GLY A 116 8.03 -6.81 -10.41
N THR A 117 8.79 -7.69 -11.02
CA THR A 117 9.53 -7.40 -12.25
C THR A 117 8.77 -8.02 -13.42
N VAL A 118 8.52 -7.23 -14.45
CA VAL A 118 8.01 -7.73 -15.73
C VAL A 118 9.14 -7.82 -16.74
N GLU A 119 9.01 -8.70 -17.73
CA GLU A 119 10.04 -8.95 -18.75
C GLU A 119 10.55 -7.69 -19.48
N THR A 120 9.72 -6.65 -19.60
CA THR A 120 10.13 -5.34 -20.14
C THR A 120 11.13 -4.58 -19.25
N GLY A 121 11.51 -5.14 -18.11
CA GLY A 121 12.38 -4.53 -17.11
C GLY A 121 11.67 -3.55 -16.17
N ALA A 122 10.38 -3.29 -16.38
CA ALA A 122 9.62 -2.44 -15.48
C ALA A 122 9.46 -3.13 -14.10
N GLN A 123 9.75 -2.37 -13.05
CA GLN A 123 9.53 -2.80 -11.67
C GLN A 123 8.30 -2.11 -11.09
N LEU A 124 7.44 -2.91 -10.47
CA LEU A 124 6.22 -2.47 -9.80
C LEU A 124 6.35 -2.81 -8.32
N ARG A 125 6.27 -1.81 -7.45
CA ARG A 125 6.27 -2.02 -6.00
C ARG A 125 4.84 -2.03 -5.48
N PHE A 126 4.40 -3.17 -4.94
CA PHE A 126 2.98 -3.39 -4.62
C PHE A 126 2.62 -3.19 -3.15
N HIS A 127 3.52 -3.48 -2.24
CA HIS A 127 3.22 -3.39 -0.82
C HIS A 127 4.52 -3.26 -0.04
N ILE A 128 4.46 -2.60 1.12
CA ILE A 128 5.58 -2.50 2.06
C ILE A 128 5.03 -2.88 3.42
N GLY A 129 5.51 -4.00 3.97
CA GLY A 129 5.19 -4.49 5.30
C GLY A 129 6.40 -4.40 6.23
N ALA A 130 6.17 -4.45 7.54
CA ALA A 130 7.22 -4.40 8.57
C ALA A 130 7.76 -5.79 8.98
N ALA A 131 7.39 -6.84 8.27
CA ALA A 131 7.74 -8.21 8.61
C ALA A 131 8.10 -9.01 7.36
N PRO A 132 8.90 -10.09 7.49
CA PRO A 132 9.20 -11.01 6.40
C PRO A 132 7.90 -11.50 5.74
N GLY A 133 7.83 -11.33 4.42
CA GLY A 133 6.69 -11.79 3.64
C GLY A 133 6.79 -13.28 3.33
N THR A 134 5.66 -13.97 3.25
CA THR A 134 5.59 -15.32 2.67
C THR A 134 4.40 -15.48 1.73
N ILE A 135 4.58 -16.32 0.71
CA ILE A 135 3.57 -16.64 -0.30
C ILE A 135 2.99 -18.03 -0.03
N ARG A 136 1.67 -18.14 -0.09
CA ARG A 136 0.96 -19.42 -0.05
C ARG A 136 0.01 -19.57 -1.23
N TYR A 137 -0.21 -20.82 -1.61
CA TYR A 137 -0.93 -21.19 -2.84
C TYR A 137 -2.16 -22.01 -2.50
N LEU A 138 -3.34 -21.56 -2.93
CA LEU A 138 -4.59 -22.28 -2.72
C LEU A 138 -4.81 -23.24 -3.88
N GLY A 139 -4.72 -24.55 -3.64
CA GLY A 139 -4.91 -25.54 -4.71
C GLY A 139 -6.36 -25.67 -5.16
N SER A 140 -7.30 -25.61 -4.23
CA SER A 140 -8.74 -25.63 -4.50
C SER A 140 -9.45 -24.92 -3.36
N ALA A 141 -10.56 -24.24 -3.66
CA ALA A 141 -11.45 -23.65 -2.67
C ALA A 141 -12.51 -24.64 -2.13
N ARG A 142 -12.56 -25.87 -2.65
CA ARG A 142 -13.49 -26.91 -2.20
C ARG A 142 -13.10 -27.41 -0.80
N ASP A 143 -14.08 -27.87 -0.03
CA ASP A 143 -13.90 -28.55 1.27
C ASP A 143 -13.04 -27.77 2.28
N GLY A 144 -13.24 -26.46 2.38
CA GLY A 144 -12.50 -25.59 3.30
C GLY A 144 -11.15 -25.10 2.77
N GLY A 145 -10.73 -25.61 1.62
CA GLY A 145 -9.56 -25.16 0.87
C GLY A 145 -8.22 -25.65 1.42
N ARG A 146 -7.32 -26.02 0.50
CA ARG A 146 -5.98 -26.52 0.86
C ARG A 146 -4.89 -25.56 0.40
N TRP A 147 -4.16 -25.02 1.37
CA TRP A 147 -3.02 -24.12 1.15
C TRP A 147 -1.70 -24.88 1.12
N PHE A 148 -0.83 -24.50 0.20
CA PHE A 148 0.51 -25.04 0.00
C PHE A 148 1.55 -23.92 0.16
N THR A 149 2.76 -24.29 0.57
CA THR A 149 3.90 -23.36 0.72
C THR A 149 4.71 -23.20 -0.56
N ALA A 150 4.57 -24.14 -1.50
CA ALA A 150 5.21 -24.09 -2.81
C ALA A 150 4.28 -24.70 -3.86
N TRP A 151 4.46 -24.28 -5.11
CA TRP A 151 3.69 -24.71 -6.26
C TRP A 151 4.63 -24.98 -7.44
N ARG A 152 5.15 -26.20 -7.53
CA ARG A 152 6.14 -26.57 -8.57
C ARG A 152 5.72 -27.73 -9.47
N THR A 153 4.66 -28.47 -9.11
CA THR A 153 4.41 -29.82 -9.65
C THR A 153 3.00 -30.03 -10.18
N ALA A 154 2.14 -29.02 -10.14
CA ALA A 154 0.76 -29.18 -10.59
C ALA A 154 0.62 -28.86 -12.08
N ILE A 155 -0.16 -29.69 -12.78
CA ILE A 155 -0.57 -29.48 -14.18
C ILE A 155 -1.44 -28.22 -14.30
N ALA A 156 -2.13 -27.86 -13.22
CA ALA A 156 -2.95 -26.66 -13.14
C ALA A 156 -2.32 -25.60 -12.22
N PRO A 157 -2.55 -24.31 -12.48
CA PRO A 157 -2.17 -23.23 -11.58
C PRO A 157 -3.02 -23.27 -10.29
N PRO A 158 -2.58 -22.61 -9.21
CA PRO A 158 -3.39 -22.49 -8.01
C PRO A 158 -4.62 -21.61 -8.27
N SER A 159 -5.69 -21.85 -7.53
CA SER A 159 -6.93 -21.07 -7.61
C SER A 159 -6.81 -19.67 -6.99
N ALA A 160 -5.88 -19.48 -6.05
CA ALA A 160 -5.56 -18.20 -5.44
C ALA A 160 -4.15 -18.20 -4.85
N VAL A 161 -3.62 -17.01 -4.60
CA VAL A 161 -2.35 -16.76 -3.93
C VAL A 161 -2.61 -15.86 -2.72
N ALA A 162 -2.01 -16.22 -1.59
CA ALA A 162 -1.97 -15.38 -0.40
C ALA A 162 -0.57 -14.78 -0.26
N PHE A 163 -0.50 -13.46 -0.17
CA PHE A 163 0.68 -12.72 0.23
C PHE A 163 0.52 -12.35 1.69
N ILE A 164 1.37 -12.90 2.56
CA ILE A 164 1.29 -12.74 4.01
C ILE A 164 2.42 -11.82 4.44
N PHE A 165 2.10 -10.73 5.14
CA PHE A 165 3.00 -9.70 5.63
C PHE A 165 2.85 -9.59 7.15
N GLY A 166 3.57 -10.41 7.92
CA GLY A 166 3.36 -10.47 9.36
C GLY A 166 1.94 -10.92 9.71
N THR A 167 1.11 -9.99 10.22
CA THR A 167 -0.30 -10.24 10.57
C THR A 167 -1.27 -9.99 9.42
N ASP A 168 -0.85 -9.27 8.38
CA ASP A 168 -1.72 -8.94 7.26
C ASP A 168 -1.65 -10.03 6.20
N THR A 169 -2.79 -10.35 5.58
CA THR A 169 -2.88 -11.34 4.51
C THR A 169 -3.71 -10.81 3.37
N LEU A 170 -3.10 -10.72 2.19
CA LEU A 170 -3.76 -10.35 0.95
C LEU A 170 -3.98 -11.60 0.09
N VAL A 171 -5.25 -11.99 -0.08
CA VAL A 171 -5.63 -13.11 -0.95
C VAL A 171 -6.09 -12.59 -2.31
N VAL A 172 -5.49 -13.12 -3.37
CA VAL A 172 -5.76 -12.76 -4.76
C VAL A 172 -6.09 -14.01 -5.56
N ARG A 173 -7.22 -14.00 -6.27
CA ARG A 173 -7.60 -15.12 -7.16
C ARG A 173 -6.79 -15.07 -8.44
N ILE A 174 -6.51 -16.25 -8.98
CA ILE A 174 -5.83 -16.41 -10.26
C ILE A 174 -6.88 -16.77 -11.32
N GLY A 175 -6.78 -16.15 -12.48
CA GLY A 175 -7.58 -16.55 -13.65
C GLY A 175 -8.98 -15.97 -13.72
N ASP A 176 -9.24 -14.80 -13.13
CA ASP A 176 -10.52 -14.06 -13.23
C ASP A 176 -10.80 -13.51 -14.66
N ARG A 177 -10.16 -14.07 -15.71
CA ARG A 177 -10.45 -13.74 -17.13
C ARG A 177 -11.59 -14.59 -17.72
N GLY A 178 -12.41 -15.22 -16.89
CA GLY A 178 -13.58 -16.01 -17.28
C GLY A 178 -14.77 -15.71 -16.38
#